data_AF-A0A849MLS6-F1
#
_entry.id   AF-A0A849MLS6-F1
#
_cell.length_a   1.000
_cell.length_b   1.000
_cell.length_c   1.000
_cell.angle_alpha   90.00
_cell.angle_beta   90.00
_cell.angle_gamma   90.00
#
_symmetry.space_group_name_H-M   'P 1'
#
loop_
_entity.id
_entity.type
_entity.pdbx_description
1 polymer ?
#
loop_
_entity_poly.entity_id
_entity_poly.type
_entity_poly.pdbx_seq_one_letter_code
_entity_poly.pdbx_strand_id
1 'polypeptide(L)'
;MNNINIKSWKKTALNQYVHEADGNLALIALFTLGIIVALLHLHLRLRGLSIPGHHGMELMMTLLFGRMQSKNQWAAVIIATGAASTFLLHSIYLPVGQTVKPALFYLTNAFILDSLFKVVPVKSHIIFKGLVLGGISFIVKPVVTIPIAIYMEISFGSISKHGHFIPILMHFIFGSIGAICGITLANLMSYKRNN
;
A
#
# COMPACT_ATOMS: atom_id res chain seq x y z
N MET A 1 43.40 -29.96 18.83
CA MET A 1 42.68 -29.37 17.68
C MET A 1 41.22 -29.75 17.78
N ASN A 2 40.31 -28.77 17.92
CA ASN A 2 38.90 -28.91 17.54
C ASN A 2 38.33 -27.50 17.36
N ASN A 3 38.32 -27.05 16.10
CA ASN A 3 37.79 -25.75 15.71
C ASN A 3 36.27 -25.90 15.64
N ILE A 4 35.58 -25.63 16.74
CA ILE A 4 34.12 -25.67 16.80
C ILE A 4 33.60 -24.59 15.85
N ASN A 5 32.92 -25.02 14.79
CA ASN A 5 32.45 -24.16 13.71
C ASN A 5 31.24 -23.32 14.16
N ILE A 6 31.50 -22.28 14.96
CA ILE A 6 30.50 -21.35 15.51
C ILE A 6 29.78 -20.56 14.40
N LYS A 7 30.37 -20.45 13.19
CA LYS A 7 29.74 -19.80 12.03
C LYS A 7 28.50 -20.52 11.51
N SER A 8 28.41 -21.84 11.69
CA SER A 8 27.26 -22.64 11.25
C SER A 8 26.00 -22.31 12.06
N TRP A 9 26.13 -22.17 13.38
CA TRP A 9 24.99 -21.97 14.29
C TRP A 9 24.34 -20.59 14.17
N LYS A 10 25.12 -19.53 13.91
CA LYS A 10 24.56 -18.19 13.65
C LYS A 10 23.71 -18.16 12.37
N LYS A 11 24.09 -18.90 11.32
CA LYS A 11 23.30 -18.96 10.09
C LYS A 11 21.99 -19.71 10.27
N THR A 12 21.93 -20.73 11.13
CA THR A 12 20.71 -21.52 11.35
C THR A 12 19.71 -20.79 12.25
N ALA A 13 20.17 -20.11 13.31
CA ALA A 13 19.28 -19.40 14.23
C ALA A 13 18.68 -18.11 13.64
N LEU A 14 19.42 -17.40 12.77
CA LEU A 14 18.90 -16.20 12.08
C LEU A 14 18.00 -16.52 10.87
N ASN A 15 18.04 -17.74 10.35
CA ASN A 15 17.19 -18.16 9.23
C ASN A 15 15.79 -18.63 9.67
N GLN A 16 15.60 -18.99 10.93
CA GLN A 16 14.36 -19.66 11.36
C GLN A 16 13.13 -18.73 11.49
N TYR A 17 13.31 -17.41 11.55
CA TYR A 17 12.18 -16.46 11.64
C TYR A 17 11.86 -15.73 10.33
N VAL A 18 12.60 -16.02 9.26
CA VAL A 18 12.52 -15.29 7.97
C VAL A 18 12.28 -16.23 6.78
N HIS A 19 12.17 -17.55 7.01
CA HIS A 19 12.09 -18.55 5.94
C HIS A 19 10.70 -18.97 5.47
N GLU A 20 9.62 -18.41 5.99
CA GLU A 20 8.32 -18.65 5.37
C GLU A 20 8.03 -17.58 4.31
N ALA A 21 8.87 -17.58 3.27
CA ALA A 21 8.58 -16.89 2.01
C ALA A 21 7.25 -17.36 1.38
N ASP A 22 6.80 -18.56 1.77
CA ASP A 22 5.61 -19.27 1.26
C ASP A 22 4.62 -19.67 2.38
N GLY A 23 4.83 -19.19 3.61
CA GLY A 23 4.08 -19.67 4.78
C GLY A 23 2.78 -18.92 5.07
N ASN A 24 1.82 -19.66 5.62
CA ASN A 24 0.53 -19.13 6.08
C ASN A 24 0.71 -17.93 7.02
N LEU A 25 1.76 -17.91 7.86
CA LEU A 25 2.05 -16.81 8.78
C LEU A 25 2.40 -15.50 8.06
N ALA A 26 3.18 -15.55 6.98
CA ALA A 26 3.52 -14.36 6.20
C ALA A 26 2.27 -13.79 5.48
N LEU A 27 1.41 -14.66 4.97
CA LEU A 27 0.13 -14.26 4.36
C LEU A 27 -0.79 -13.62 5.40
N ILE A 28 -0.90 -14.20 6.60
CA ILE A 28 -1.67 -13.63 7.71
C ILE A 28 -1.08 -12.27 8.13
N ALA A 29 0.23 -12.13 8.24
CA ALA A 29 0.87 -10.86 8.57
C ALA A 29 0.58 -9.77 7.53
N LEU A 30 0.65 -10.09 6.23
CA LEU A 30 0.28 -9.17 5.16
C LEU A 30 -1.21 -8.80 5.21
N PHE A 31 -2.09 -9.77 5.43
CA PHE A 31 -3.52 -9.55 5.53
C PHE A 31 -3.87 -8.65 6.73
N THR A 32 -3.29 -8.93 7.90
CA THR A 32 -3.48 -8.11 9.12
C THR A 32 -2.94 -6.70 8.96
N LEU A 33 -1.82 -6.51 8.25
CA LEU A 33 -1.32 -5.18 7.87
C LEU A 33 -2.38 -4.41 7.05
N GLY A 34 -3.11 -5.11 6.19
CA GLY A 34 -4.27 -4.62 5.47
C GLY A 34 -5.39 -4.12 6.38
N ILE A 35 -5.75 -4.91 7.38
CA ILE A 35 -6.76 -4.54 8.38
C ILE A 35 -6.33 -3.26 9.11
N ILE A 36 -5.08 -3.20 9.56
CA ILE A 36 -4.54 -2.05 10.28
C ILE A 36 -4.64 -0.76 9.45
N VAL A 37 -4.25 -0.80 8.17
CA VAL A 37 -4.32 0.40 7.32
C VAL A 37 -5.76 0.80 7.01
N ALA A 38 -6.71 -0.13 6.91
CA ALA A 38 -8.12 0.21 6.77
C ALA A 38 -8.70 0.86 8.03
N LEU A 39 -8.37 0.34 9.22
CA LEU A 39 -8.77 0.97 10.48
C LEU A 39 -8.16 2.35 10.65
N LEU A 40 -6.88 2.52 10.29
CA LEU A 40 -6.22 3.82 10.26
C LEU A 40 -6.91 4.78 9.29
N HIS A 41 -7.25 4.32 8.09
CA HIS A 41 -7.99 5.11 7.11
C HIS A 41 -9.35 5.57 7.66
N LEU A 42 -10.12 4.67 8.28
CA LEU A 42 -11.39 5.00 8.92
C LEU A 42 -11.20 6.04 10.03
N HIS A 43 -10.18 5.88 10.87
CA HIS A 43 -9.88 6.83 11.94
C HIS A 43 -9.49 8.22 11.41
N LEU A 44 -8.59 8.27 10.42
CA LEU A 44 -8.16 9.54 9.80
C LEU A 44 -9.30 10.24 9.06
N ARG A 45 -10.19 9.45 8.45
CA ARG A 45 -11.38 9.98 7.79
C ARG A 45 -12.34 10.64 8.78
N LEU A 46 -12.54 10.06 9.96
CA LEU A 46 -13.38 10.65 11.02
C LEU A 46 -12.81 11.97 11.55
N ARG A 47 -11.47 12.15 11.52
CA ARG A 47 -10.81 13.42 11.92
C ARG A 47 -10.89 14.54 10.88
N GLY A 48 -11.48 14.30 9.71
CA GLY A 48 -11.97 15.36 8.83
C GLY A 48 -10.92 16.10 8.00
N LEU A 49 -9.77 15.49 7.66
CA LEU A 49 -8.82 16.12 6.75
C LEU A 49 -9.41 16.20 5.33
N SER A 50 -9.85 17.39 4.90
CA SER A 50 -10.58 17.59 3.63
C SER A 50 -9.68 17.69 2.39
N ILE A 51 -8.43 17.21 2.48
CA ILE A 51 -7.46 17.32 1.39
C ILE A 51 -7.62 16.12 0.43
N PRO A 52 -7.76 16.34 -0.88
CA PRO A 52 -7.86 15.23 -1.81
C PRO A 52 -6.59 14.37 -1.80
N GLY A 53 -6.77 13.07 -1.75
CA GLY A 53 -5.67 12.12 -1.88
C GLY A 53 -4.80 11.94 -0.63
N HIS A 54 -5.06 12.61 0.49
CA HIS A 54 -4.25 12.48 1.72
C HIS A 54 -4.09 11.02 2.17
N HIS A 55 -5.14 10.22 1.99
CA HIS A 55 -5.14 8.79 2.29
C HIS A 55 -4.14 7.95 1.48
N GLY A 56 -3.54 8.54 0.44
CA GLY A 56 -2.48 7.91 -0.34
C GLY A 56 -1.22 7.71 0.45
N MET A 57 -1.00 8.52 1.49
CA MET A 57 0.20 8.43 2.31
C MET A 57 0.22 7.12 3.09
N GLU A 58 -0.80 6.86 3.92
CA GLU A 58 -0.84 5.62 4.71
C GLU A 58 -1.03 4.38 3.85
N LEU A 59 -1.81 4.48 2.76
CA LEU A 59 -2.02 3.36 1.86
C LEU A 59 -0.72 2.93 1.17
N MET A 60 -0.07 3.86 0.46
CA MET A 60 1.14 3.51 -0.32
C MET A 60 2.32 3.18 0.58
N MET A 61 2.42 3.82 1.75
CA MET A 61 3.41 3.46 2.77
C MET A 61 3.25 2.01 3.19
N THR A 62 2.04 1.59 3.52
CA THR A 62 1.75 0.25 4.01
C THR A 62 1.95 -0.80 2.92
N LEU A 63 1.40 -0.55 1.73
CA LEU A 63 1.50 -1.50 0.61
C LEU A 63 2.95 -1.73 0.19
N LEU A 64 3.74 -0.66 0.00
CA LEU A 64 5.14 -0.85 -0.39
C LEU A 64 6.01 -1.40 0.73
N PHE A 65 5.76 -1.00 1.98
CA PHE A 65 6.45 -1.59 3.11
C PHE A 65 6.23 -3.11 3.14
N GLY A 66 4.98 -3.56 3.17
CA GLY A 66 4.69 -5.00 3.21
C GLY A 66 5.14 -5.74 1.95
N ARG A 67 5.02 -5.11 0.77
CA ARG A 67 5.49 -5.70 -0.49
C ARG A 67 7.00 -5.93 -0.53
N MET A 68 7.79 -5.01 0.02
CA MET A 68 9.25 -5.13 0.09
C MET A 68 9.72 -6.12 1.16
N GLN A 69 8.91 -6.38 2.19
CA GLN A 69 9.23 -7.39 3.21
C GLN A 69 8.84 -8.81 2.81
N SER A 70 8.03 -8.97 1.76
CA SER A 70 7.57 -10.28 1.29
C SER A 70 8.20 -10.67 -0.04
N LYS A 71 8.43 -11.98 -0.22
CA LYS A 71 8.83 -12.55 -1.51
C LYS A 71 7.63 -12.81 -2.43
N ASN A 72 6.41 -12.84 -1.89
CA ASN A 72 5.20 -13.11 -2.67
C ASN A 72 4.95 -11.98 -3.68
N GLN A 73 4.76 -12.34 -4.95
CA GLN A 73 4.51 -11.40 -6.04
C GLN A 73 3.19 -10.64 -5.93
N TRP A 74 2.25 -11.13 -5.11
CA TRP A 74 0.92 -10.57 -4.86
C TRP A 74 0.77 -9.98 -3.45
N ALA A 75 1.89 -9.65 -2.79
CA ALA A 75 1.85 -9.20 -1.41
C ALA A 75 1.04 -7.92 -1.22
N ALA A 76 1.08 -6.96 -2.18
CA ALA A 76 0.26 -5.76 -2.07
C ALA A 76 -1.23 -6.11 -2.19
N VAL A 77 -1.60 -7.02 -3.10
CA VAL A 77 -2.99 -7.48 -3.25
C VAL A 77 -3.50 -8.17 -1.97
N ILE A 78 -2.67 -8.98 -1.30
CA ILE A 78 -3.03 -9.62 -0.03
C ILE A 78 -3.30 -8.57 1.06
N ILE A 79 -2.43 -7.56 1.19
CA ILE A 79 -2.62 -6.44 2.11
C ILE A 79 -3.93 -5.70 1.75
N ALA A 80 -4.17 -5.39 0.48
CA ALA A 80 -5.39 -4.73 0.06
C ALA A 80 -6.64 -5.58 0.28
N THR A 81 -6.55 -6.91 0.26
CA THR A 81 -7.66 -7.81 0.58
C THR A 81 -8.03 -7.74 2.07
N GLY A 82 -7.04 -7.64 2.96
CA GLY A 82 -7.27 -7.36 4.38
C GLY A 82 -7.95 -6.01 4.61
N ALA A 83 -7.54 -5.00 3.85
CA ALA A 83 -8.18 -3.69 3.92
C ALA A 83 -9.61 -3.70 3.35
N ALA A 84 -9.81 -4.33 2.19
CA ALA A 84 -11.10 -4.43 1.52
C ALA A 84 -12.12 -5.21 2.36
N SER A 85 -11.72 -6.35 2.94
CA SER A 85 -12.57 -7.10 3.87
C SER A 85 -12.97 -6.27 5.08
N THR A 86 -12.05 -5.48 5.64
CA THR A 86 -12.36 -4.55 6.73
C THR A 86 -13.41 -3.52 6.33
N PHE A 87 -13.27 -2.89 5.16
CA PHE A 87 -14.29 -1.94 4.67
C PHE A 87 -15.64 -2.61 4.42
N LEU A 88 -15.65 -3.81 3.83
CA LEU A 88 -16.89 -4.55 3.54
C LEU A 88 -17.57 -5.03 4.83
N LEU A 89 -16.84 -5.44 5.86
CA LEU A 89 -17.43 -5.78 7.16
C LEU A 89 -18.11 -4.57 7.82
N HIS A 90 -17.56 -3.37 7.63
CA HIS A 90 -18.18 -2.14 8.10
C HIS A 90 -19.41 -1.71 7.28
N SER A 91 -19.77 -2.43 6.20
CA SER A 91 -20.99 -2.13 5.41
C SER A 91 -22.29 -2.28 6.19
N ILE A 92 -22.25 -3.02 7.30
CA ILE A 92 -23.38 -3.14 8.24
C ILE A 92 -23.67 -1.80 8.93
N TYR A 93 -22.64 -0.98 9.17
CA TYR A 93 -22.73 0.26 9.95
C TYR A 93 -22.57 1.53 9.11
N LEU A 94 -22.03 1.41 7.89
CA LEU A 94 -21.73 2.53 7.00
C LEU A 94 -22.42 2.38 5.65
N PRO A 95 -22.82 3.48 4.99
CA PRO A 95 -23.42 3.43 3.66
C PRO A 95 -22.54 2.68 2.65
N VAL A 96 -23.15 1.96 1.70
CA VAL A 96 -22.45 1.15 0.67
C VAL A 96 -21.40 1.95 -0.10
N GLY A 97 -21.71 3.21 -0.45
CA GLY A 97 -20.77 4.10 -1.15
C GLY A 97 -19.52 4.47 -0.34
N GLN A 98 -19.55 4.25 0.98
CA GLN A 98 -18.46 4.50 1.92
C GLN A 98 -17.65 3.24 2.27
N THR A 99 -18.05 2.07 1.78
CA THR A 99 -17.44 0.77 2.09
C THR A 99 -16.97 0.05 0.82
N VAL A 100 -17.84 -0.12 -0.17
CA VAL A 100 -17.50 -0.80 -1.43
C VAL A 100 -16.50 0.03 -2.25
N LYS A 101 -16.71 1.35 -2.33
CA LYS A 101 -15.84 2.26 -3.09
C LYS A 101 -14.38 2.23 -2.60
N PRO A 102 -14.07 2.43 -1.30
CA PRO A 102 -12.70 2.34 -0.83
C PRO A 102 -12.12 0.92 -0.97
N ALA A 103 -12.91 -0.14 -0.73
CA ALA A 103 -12.46 -1.51 -0.94
C ALA A 103 -11.98 -1.75 -2.38
N LEU A 104 -12.75 -1.32 -3.38
CA LEU A 104 -12.40 -1.44 -4.78
C LEU A 104 -11.12 -0.68 -5.11
N PHE A 105 -11.00 0.59 -4.71
CA PHE A 105 -9.79 1.37 -4.99
C PHE A 105 -8.55 0.82 -4.29
N TYR A 106 -8.66 0.25 -3.08
CA TYR A 106 -7.54 -0.40 -2.42
C TYR A 106 -7.02 -1.59 -3.23
N LEU A 107 -7.95 -2.45 -3.70
CA LEU A 107 -7.59 -3.60 -4.53
C LEU A 107 -7.00 -3.18 -5.87
N THR A 108 -7.61 -2.21 -6.55
CA THR A 108 -7.09 -1.71 -7.83
C THR A 108 -5.70 -1.10 -7.69
N ASN A 109 -5.49 -0.26 -6.67
CA ASN A 109 -4.18 0.35 -6.41
C ASN A 109 -3.12 -0.71 -6.12
N ALA A 110 -3.45 -1.74 -5.34
CA ALA A 110 -2.52 -2.82 -5.02
C ALA A 110 -2.20 -3.70 -6.22
N PHE A 111 -3.18 -3.99 -7.07
CA PHE A 111 -2.95 -4.74 -8.30
C PHE A 111 -1.98 -4.00 -9.23
N ILE A 112 -2.21 -2.70 -9.43
CA ILE A 112 -1.33 -1.84 -10.23
C ILE A 112 0.06 -1.76 -9.60
N LEU A 113 0.14 -1.65 -8.27
CA LEU A 113 1.40 -1.62 -7.56
C LEU A 113 2.22 -2.90 -7.78
N ASP A 114 1.61 -4.08 -7.60
CA ASP A 114 2.27 -5.36 -7.82
C ASP A 114 2.68 -5.54 -9.29
N SER A 115 1.89 -5.05 -10.24
CA SER A 115 2.28 -5.01 -11.66
C SER A 115 3.48 -4.09 -11.92
N LEU A 116 3.44 -2.85 -11.39
CA LEU A 116 4.52 -1.88 -11.55
C LEU A 116 5.82 -2.35 -10.89
N PHE A 117 5.71 -3.06 -9.76
CA PHE A 117 6.87 -3.60 -9.05
C PHE A 117 7.69 -4.59 -9.90
N LYS A 118 7.07 -5.26 -10.89
CA LYS A 118 7.76 -6.18 -11.81
C LYS A 118 8.57 -5.45 -12.88
N VAL A 119 8.15 -4.26 -13.27
CA VAL A 119 8.79 -3.50 -14.36
C VAL A 119 9.79 -2.45 -13.86
N VAL A 120 9.63 -1.96 -12.63
CA VAL A 120 10.53 -0.97 -12.04
C VAL A 120 11.88 -1.60 -11.67
N PRO A 121 13.03 -1.09 -12.17
CA PRO A 121 14.33 -1.67 -11.88
C PRO A 121 14.69 -1.68 -10.39
N VAL A 122 15.25 -2.81 -9.92
CA VAL A 122 15.62 -3.00 -8.51
C VAL A 122 16.66 -1.98 -8.04
N LYS A 123 17.56 -1.51 -8.92
CA LYS A 123 18.63 -0.55 -8.58
C LYS A 123 18.25 0.92 -8.73
N SER A 124 16.98 1.23 -9.04
CA SER A 124 16.55 2.61 -9.23
C SER A 124 16.53 3.41 -7.92
N HIS A 125 16.75 4.72 -8.02
CA HIS A 125 16.78 5.64 -6.88
C HIS A 125 15.44 5.65 -6.14
N ILE A 126 15.47 5.82 -4.80
CA ILE A 126 14.28 5.74 -3.95
C ILE A 126 13.19 6.72 -4.35
N ILE A 127 13.57 7.95 -4.71
CA ILE A 127 12.62 8.99 -5.16
C ILE A 127 11.91 8.55 -6.45
N PHE A 128 12.67 8.04 -7.42
CA PHE A 128 12.11 7.56 -8.68
C PHE A 128 11.15 6.39 -8.45
N LYS A 129 11.55 5.41 -7.63
CA LYS A 129 10.66 4.30 -7.24
C LYS A 129 9.39 4.79 -6.57
N GLY A 130 9.50 5.75 -5.65
CA GLY A 130 8.35 6.31 -4.95
C GLY A 130 7.36 7.00 -5.88
N LEU A 131 7.87 7.81 -6.81
CA LEU A 131 7.06 8.51 -7.83
C LEU A 131 6.33 7.51 -8.73
N VAL A 132 7.04 6.51 -9.24
CA VAL A 132 6.47 5.53 -10.18
C VAL A 132 5.52 4.57 -9.45
N LEU A 133 5.99 3.91 -8.40
CA LEU A 133 5.20 2.90 -7.69
C LEU A 133 4.04 3.53 -6.91
N GLY A 134 4.29 4.59 -6.15
CA GLY A 134 3.25 5.23 -5.34
C GLY A 134 2.36 6.17 -6.14
N GLY A 135 2.99 7.10 -6.87
CA GLY A 135 2.28 8.13 -7.62
C GLY A 135 1.36 7.55 -8.69
N ILE A 136 1.87 6.66 -9.54
CA ILE A 136 1.06 6.04 -10.61
C ILE A 136 0.00 5.11 -10.01
N SER A 137 0.33 4.31 -8.99
CA SER A 137 -0.67 3.40 -8.41
C SER A 137 -1.82 4.17 -7.75
N PHE A 138 -1.58 5.32 -7.14
CA PHE A 138 -2.61 6.04 -6.37
C PHE A 138 -3.41 7.05 -7.21
N ILE A 139 -2.92 7.46 -8.38
CA ILE A 139 -3.62 8.38 -9.30
C ILE A 139 -4.87 7.75 -9.94
N VAL A 140 -5.03 6.44 -9.82
CA VAL A 140 -6.10 5.64 -10.43
C VAL A 140 -7.48 6.16 -10.06
N LYS A 141 -7.66 6.61 -8.82
CA LYS A 141 -8.95 7.11 -8.35
C LYS A 141 -9.45 8.31 -9.15
N PRO A 142 -8.72 9.45 -9.25
CA PRO A 142 -9.16 10.54 -10.11
C PRO A 142 -9.18 10.15 -11.59
N VAL A 143 -8.25 9.32 -12.08
CA VAL A 143 -8.23 8.87 -13.48
C VAL A 143 -9.49 8.09 -13.87
N VAL A 144 -10.02 7.25 -12.98
CA VAL A 144 -11.26 6.50 -13.24
C VAL A 144 -12.49 7.37 -12.98
N THR A 145 -12.48 8.19 -11.92
CA THR A 145 -13.68 8.93 -11.51
C THR A 145 -13.97 10.17 -12.35
N ILE A 146 -12.95 10.82 -12.94
CA ILE A 146 -13.15 12.02 -13.77
C ILE A 146 -13.91 11.70 -15.08
N PRO A 147 -13.52 10.69 -15.89
CA PRO A 147 -14.27 10.36 -17.10
C PRO A 147 -15.71 9.95 -16.81
N ILE A 148 -15.94 9.18 -15.74
CA ILE A 148 -17.29 8.79 -15.30
C ILE A 148 -18.11 10.03 -14.90
N ALA A 149 -17.51 10.98 -14.18
CA ALA A 149 -18.16 12.22 -13.78
C ALA A 149 -18.62 13.03 -14.99
N ILE A 150 -17.74 13.15 -16.00
CA ILE A 150 -18.01 13.89 -17.23
C ILE A 150 -19.11 13.19 -18.04
N TYR A 151 -19.02 11.87 -18.21
CA TYR A 151 -19.96 11.10 -19.04
C TYR A 151 -21.36 10.99 -18.43
N MET A 152 -21.43 10.80 -17.10
CA MET A 152 -22.71 10.62 -16.40
C MET A 152 -23.31 11.94 -15.90
N GLU A 153 -22.61 13.07 -16.11
CA GLU A 153 -22.97 14.39 -15.56
C GLU A 153 -23.13 14.39 -14.03
N ILE A 154 -22.38 13.52 -13.33
CA ILE A 154 -22.42 13.39 -11.87
C ILE A 154 -21.23 14.11 -11.24
N SER A 155 -21.50 14.95 -10.24
CA SER A 155 -20.45 15.63 -9.48
C SER A 155 -19.94 14.77 -8.32
N PHE A 156 -18.67 14.35 -8.35
CA PHE A 156 -18.00 13.75 -7.19
C PHE A 156 -17.37 14.84 -6.30
N GLY A 157 -17.49 14.68 -4.98
CA GLY A 157 -17.19 15.75 -4.02
C GLY A 157 -15.83 16.47 -4.14
N SER A 158 -14.75 15.78 -4.53
CA SER A 158 -13.45 16.43 -4.73
C SER A 158 -13.34 17.18 -6.04
N ILE A 159 -14.00 16.70 -7.09
CA ILE A 159 -13.99 17.28 -8.44
C ILE A 159 -14.84 18.55 -8.46
N SER A 160 -15.99 18.51 -7.77
CA SER A 160 -16.88 19.65 -7.54
C SER A 160 -16.17 20.85 -6.91
N LYS A 161 -15.26 20.59 -5.94
CA LYS A 161 -14.65 21.64 -5.11
C LYS A 161 -13.35 22.21 -5.66
N HIS A 162 -12.55 21.43 -6.39
CA HIS A 162 -11.17 21.81 -6.76
C HIS A 162 -10.86 21.63 -8.26
N GLY A 163 -11.87 21.35 -9.09
CA GLY A 163 -11.69 21.05 -10.51
C GLY A 163 -11.07 19.68 -10.77
N HIS A 164 -10.66 19.42 -12.01
CA HIS A 164 -10.20 18.10 -12.46
C HIS A 164 -8.70 17.86 -12.22
N PHE A 165 -7.87 18.90 -12.28
CA PHE A 165 -6.41 18.77 -12.24
C PHE A 165 -5.87 18.58 -10.80
N ILE A 166 -6.40 19.33 -9.84
CA ILE A 166 -5.93 19.29 -8.43
C ILE A 166 -6.06 17.88 -7.83
N PRO A 167 -7.18 17.15 -8.01
CA PRO A 167 -7.29 15.78 -7.50
C PRO A 167 -6.21 14.85 -8.08
N ILE A 168 -5.91 14.95 -9.38
CA ILE A 168 -4.88 14.14 -10.05
C ILE A 168 -3.52 14.41 -9.40
N LEU A 169 -3.12 15.68 -9.34
CA LEU A 169 -1.82 16.09 -8.79
C LEU A 169 -1.67 15.68 -7.32
N MET A 170 -2.69 15.94 -6.49
CA MET A 170 -2.62 15.65 -5.06
C MET A 170 -2.58 14.15 -4.77
N HIS A 171 -3.34 13.32 -5.50
CA HIS A 171 -3.23 11.87 -5.37
C HIS A 171 -1.82 11.41 -5.79
N PHE A 172 -1.29 11.93 -6.90
CA PHE A 172 0.07 11.58 -7.32
C PHE A 172 1.11 11.94 -6.24
N ILE A 173 1.04 13.15 -5.66
CA ILE A 173 1.98 13.62 -4.63
C ILE A 173 1.86 12.77 -3.35
N PHE A 174 0.66 12.60 -2.80
CA PHE A 174 0.48 11.84 -1.56
C PHE A 174 0.83 10.36 -1.73
N GLY A 175 0.47 9.76 -2.87
CA GLY A 175 0.86 8.40 -3.20
C GLY A 175 2.38 8.25 -3.27
N SER A 176 3.06 9.22 -3.88
CA SER A 176 4.53 9.23 -3.99
C SER A 176 5.21 9.38 -2.63
N ILE A 177 4.76 10.32 -1.80
CA ILE A 177 5.29 10.53 -0.46
C ILE A 177 5.11 9.27 0.39
N GLY A 178 3.90 8.70 0.40
CA GLY A 178 3.62 7.45 1.10
C GLY A 178 4.55 6.32 0.65
N ALA A 179 4.72 6.14 -0.66
CA ALA A 179 5.63 5.14 -1.20
C ALA A 179 7.09 5.35 -0.79
N ILE A 180 7.60 6.59 -0.82
CA ILE A 180 8.97 6.91 -0.36
C ILE A 180 9.12 6.55 1.12
N CYS A 181 8.15 6.90 1.96
CA CYS A 181 8.15 6.53 3.38
C CYS A 181 8.15 5.01 3.56
N GLY A 182 7.32 4.28 2.82
CA GLY A 182 7.24 2.82 2.87
C GLY A 182 8.56 2.14 2.46
N ILE A 183 9.17 2.59 1.36
CA ILE A 183 10.47 2.09 0.89
C ILE A 183 11.58 2.38 1.91
N THR A 184 11.60 3.60 2.46
CA THR A 184 12.59 4.00 3.45
C THR A 184 12.49 3.13 4.70
N LEU A 185 11.27 2.95 5.21
CA LEU A 185 11.01 2.09 6.36
C LEU A 185 11.41 0.64 6.10
N ALA A 186 11.11 0.10 4.92
CA ALA A 186 11.48 -1.25 4.54
C ALA A 186 13.00 -1.45 4.49
N ASN A 187 13.71 -0.47 3.95
CA ASN A 187 15.18 -0.49 3.88
C ASN A 187 15.82 -0.40 5.27
N LEU A 188 15.31 0.45 6.16
CA LEU A 188 15.80 0.58 7.54
C LEU A 188 15.66 -0.73 8.33
N MET A 189 14.50 -1.39 8.19
CA MET A 189 14.26 -2.68 8.84
C MET A 189 15.12 -3.81 8.26
N SER A 190 15.38 -3.77 6.94
CA SER A 190 16.26 -4.74 6.27
C SER A 190 17.73 -4.56 6.68
N TYR A 191 18.17 -3.32 6.87
CA TYR A 191 19.54 -3.01 7.31
C TYR A 191 19.81 -3.55 8.72
N LYS A 192 18.88 -3.33 9.66
CA LYS A 192 18.99 -3.84 11.04
C LYS A 192 19.02 -5.38 11.13
N ARG A 193 18.47 -6.08 10.14
CA ARG A 193 18.47 -7.56 10.10
C ARG A 193 19.83 -8.14 9.69
N ASN A 194 20.65 -7.38 8.96
CA ASN A 194 21.89 -7.87 8.37
C ASN A 194 23.15 -7.51 9.20
N ASN A 195 23.02 -6.70 10.25
CA ASN A 195 24.06 -6.34 11.22
C ASN A 195 23.81 -7.04 12.55
#